data_AF-A0A3S0U938-F1
#
_entry.id   AF-A0A3S0U938-F1
#
_cell.length_a   1.000
_cell.length_b   1.000
_cell.length_c   1.000
_cell.angle_alpha   90.00
_cell.angle_beta   90.00
_cell.angle_gamma   90.00
#
_symmetry.space_group_name_H-M   'P 1'
#
loop_
_entity.id
_entity.type
_entity.pdbx_description
1 polymer ?
#
loop_
_entity_poly.entity_id
_entity_poly.type
_entity_poly.pdbx_seq_one_letter_code
_entity_poly.pdbx_strand_id
1 'polypeptide(L)'
;MRSAPLPPGVLLLLRLAAEESGAECEAEKLNLRGASAHRDAAIFFIEQVLLSSNSDAYRMLGLDAAAPVSELRRHMAYLLKWLHPDVSRDPHKARLAQRVLVAWNEVKAAKRLDRGPVGSTHETSRKAAHSRYRSRALATMQSAAERHGEARALQSRLKRRLRRRIRPL
;
A
#
# COMPACT_ATOMS: atom_id res chain seq x y z
N MET A 1 12.49 -17.38 -5.87
CA MET A 1 11.53 -16.80 -6.84
C MET A 1 11.28 -15.29 -6.67
N ARG A 2 11.19 -14.74 -5.45
CA ARG A 2 10.87 -13.30 -5.23
C ARG A 2 11.98 -12.29 -5.57
N SER A 3 13.14 -12.75 -6.01
CA SER A 3 14.30 -11.92 -6.39
C SER A 3 14.61 -11.99 -7.88
N ALA A 4 13.89 -12.82 -8.64
CA ALA A 4 14.04 -12.91 -10.08
C ALA A 4 13.60 -11.58 -10.75
N PRO A 5 14.06 -11.28 -11.98
CA PRO A 5 13.60 -10.14 -12.76
C PRO A 5 12.06 -10.09 -12.82
N LEU A 6 11.51 -8.89 -12.86
CA LEU A 6 10.06 -8.73 -12.99
C LEU A 6 9.60 -9.23 -14.36
N PRO A 7 8.51 -10.02 -14.42
CA PRO A 7 7.96 -10.42 -15.70
C PRO A 7 7.44 -9.20 -16.47
N PRO A 8 7.38 -9.25 -17.81
CA PRO A 8 6.71 -8.21 -18.58
C PRO A 8 5.21 -8.13 -18.22
N GLY A 9 4.58 -6.98 -18.47
CA GLY A 9 3.13 -6.83 -18.31
C GLY A 9 2.64 -6.48 -16.89
N VAL A 10 3.53 -6.09 -15.97
CA VAL A 10 3.15 -5.66 -14.60
C VAL A 10 2.12 -4.53 -14.60
N LEU A 11 2.16 -3.62 -15.58
CA LEU A 11 1.18 -2.54 -15.72
C LEU A 11 -0.27 -3.06 -15.81
N LEU A 12 -0.52 -4.15 -16.54
CA LEU A 12 -1.85 -4.73 -16.67
C LEU A 12 -2.33 -5.26 -15.31
N LEU A 13 -1.45 -5.92 -14.54
CA LEU A 13 -1.76 -6.40 -13.20
C LEU A 13 -2.13 -5.24 -12.26
N LEU A 14 -1.38 -4.12 -12.33
CA LEU A 14 -1.69 -2.93 -11.54
C LEU A 14 -3.06 -2.32 -11.92
N ARG A 15 -3.38 -2.28 -13.22
CA ARG A 15 -4.67 -1.78 -13.72
C ARG A 15 -5.84 -2.67 -13.29
N LEU A 16 -5.67 -4.00 -13.34
CA LEU A 16 -6.66 -4.97 -12.84
C LEU A 16 -6.92 -4.78 -11.34
N ALA A 17 -5.87 -4.71 -10.52
CA ALA A 17 -6.01 -4.49 -9.09
C ALA A 17 -6.71 -3.16 -8.75
N ALA A 18 -6.41 -2.12 -9.53
CA ALA A 18 -6.98 -0.78 -9.40
C ALA A 18 -8.36 -0.62 -10.07
N GLU A 19 -8.98 -1.71 -10.57
CA GLU A 19 -10.29 -1.71 -11.23
C GLU A 19 -10.38 -0.61 -12.31
N GLU A 20 -9.39 -0.59 -13.20
CA GLU A 20 -9.35 0.36 -14.30
C GLU A 20 -10.18 -0.16 -15.49
N SER A 21 -10.92 0.76 -16.12
CA SER A 21 -11.82 0.41 -17.21
C SER A 21 -11.05 -0.16 -18.41
N GLY A 22 -11.48 -1.32 -18.89
CA GLY A 22 -10.84 -1.99 -20.04
C GLY A 22 -9.66 -2.90 -19.69
N ALA A 23 -9.15 -2.88 -18.45
CA ALA A 23 -8.11 -3.81 -18.01
C ALA A 23 -8.57 -5.28 -18.08
N GLU A 24 -9.81 -5.56 -17.71
CA GLU A 24 -10.39 -6.91 -17.78
C GLU A 24 -10.51 -7.40 -19.23
N CYS A 25 -11.02 -6.56 -20.13
CA CYS A 25 -11.12 -6.91 -21.57
C CYS A 25 -9.73 -7.18 -22.18
N GLU A 26 -8.70 -6.46 -21.74
CA GLU A 26 -7.32 -6.72 -22.15
C GLU A 26 -6.80 -8.06 -21.60
N ALA A 27 -7.12 -8.40 -20.35
CA ALA A 27 -6.73 -9.67 -19.73
C ALA A 27 -7.43 -10.88 -20.38
N GLU A 28 -8.72 -10.77 -20.69
CA GLU A 28 -9.52 -11.81 -21.36
C GLU A 28 -8.96 -12.15 -22.75
N LYS A 29 -8.45 -11.16 -23.47
CA LYS A 29 -7.78 -11.39 -24.78
C LYS A 29 -6.49 -12.21 -24.65
N LEU A 30 -5.82 -12.14 -23.50
CA LEU A 30 -4.58 -12.87 -23.25
C LEU A 30 -4.84 -14.28 -22.68
N ASN A 31 -5.90 -14.44 -21.88
CA ASN A 31 -6.24 -15.71 -21.22
C ASN A 31 -7.76 -15.88 -21.08
N LEU A 32 -8.29 -17.04 -21.48
CA LEU A 32 -9.71 -17.39 -21.42
C LEU A 32 -10.21 -17.73 -20.00
N ARG A 33 -9.86 -16.93 -18.99
CA ARG A 33 -10.38 -17.08 -17.61
C ARG A 33 -11.40 -15.97 -17.31
N GLY A 34 -12.25 -16.20 -16.30
CA GLY A 34 -13.25 -15.21 -15.89
C GLY A 34 -12.64 -14.01 -15.16
N ALA A 35 -13.26 -12.84 -15.32
CA ALA A 35 -12.78 -11.54 -14.81
C ALA A 35 -12.38 -11.52 -13.32
N SER A 36 -13.17 -12.15 -12.43
CA SER A 36 -12.83 -12.17 -10.99
C SER A 36 -11.50 -12.88 -10.70
N ALA A 37 -11.18 -13.93 -11.45
CA ALA A 37 -9.93 -14.68 -11.27
C ALA A 37 -8.71 -13.88 -11.72
N HIS A 38 -8.84 -12.99 -12.71
CA HIS A 38 -7.75 -12.12 -13.17
C HIS A 38 -7.38 -11.09 -12.11
N ARG A 39 -8.37 -10.43 -11.54
CA ARG A 39 -8.15 -9.45 -10.48
C ARG A 39 -7.55 -10.06 -9.23
N ASP A 40 -8.08 -11.19 -8.77
CA ASP A 40 -7.57 -11.86 -7.57
C ASP A 40 -6.13 -12.36 -7.77
N ALA A 41 -5.82 -12.91 -8.94
CA ALA A 41 -4.46 -13.30 -9.29
C ALA A 41 -3.50 -12.10 -9.37
N ALA A 42 -3.96 -10.97 -9.93
CA ALA A 42 -3.17 -9.75 -9.99
C ALA A 42 -2.87 -9.20 -8.59
N ILE A 43 -3.88 -9.14 -7.71
CA ILE A 43 -3.72 -8.74 -6.31
C ILE A 43 -2.71 -9.64 -5.60
N PHE A 44 -2.87 -10.96 -5.72
CA PHE A 44 -1.96 -11.92 -5.12
C PHE A 44 -0.52 -11.73 -5.59
N PHE A 45 -0.31 -11.55 -6.91
CA PHE A 45 1.01 -11.27 -7.45
C PHE A 45 1.62 -9.98 -6.87
N ILE A 46 0.84 -8.89 -6.83
CA ILE A 46 1.31 -7.60 -6.32
C ILE A 46 1.73 -7.74 -4.85
N GLU A 47 0.92 -8.38 -4.01
CA GLU A 47 1.25 -8.56 -2.59
C GLU A 47 2.48 -9.44 -2.39
N GLN A 48 2.55 -10.58 -3.08
CA GLN A 48 3.59 -11.58 -2.83
C GLN A 48 4.93 -11.27 -3.51
N VAL A 49 4.90 -10.54 -4.64
CA VAL A 49 6.09 -10.30 -5.48
C VAL A 49 6.53 -8.84 -5.42
N LEU A 50 5.63 -7.88 -5.54
CA LEU A 50 6.00 -6.45 -5.55
C LEU A 50 6.11 -5.90 -4.13
N LEU A 51 5.14 -6.21 -3.26
CA LEU A 51 5.05 -5.64 -1.91
C LEU A 51 5.64 -6.56 -0.83
N SER A 52 6.44 -7.55 -1.25
CA SER A 52 7.20 -8.41 -0.33
C SER A 52 8.08 -7.58 0.60
N SER A 53 8.43 -8.10 1.77
CA SER A 53 9.28 -7.40 2.74
C SER A 53 10.67 -7.04 2.19
N ASN A 54 11.16 -7.80 1.21
CA ASN A 54 12.51 -7.71 0.68
C ASN A 54 12.57 -6.99 -0.68
N SER A 55 11.45 -6.42 -1.13
CA SER A 55 11.40 -5.67 -2.38
C SER A 55 12.09 -4.32 -2.23
N ASP A 56 13.04 -4.02 -3.13
CA ASP A 56 13.59 -2.69 -3.29
C ASP A 56 12.54 -1.69 -3.81
N ALA A 57 12.89 -0.41 -3.82
CA ALA A 57 11.97 0.67 -4.17
C ALA A 57 11.48 0.61 -5.63
N TYR A 58 12.31 0.17 -6.58
CA TYR A 58 11.91 0.05 -7.98
C TYR A 58 10.98 -1.15 -8.18
N ARG A 59 11.33 -2.28 -7.57
CA ARG A 59 10.51 -3.49 -7.58
C ARG A 59 9.15 -3.26 -6.94
N MET A 60 9.09 -2.48 -5.86
CA MET A 60 7.83 -2.12 -5.20
C MET A 60 6.91 -1.28 -6.13
N LEU A 61 7.48 -0.53 -7.05
CA LEU A 61 6.77 0.19 -8.12
C LEU A 61 6.55 -0.66 -9.38
N GLY A 62 6.99 -1.92 -9.39
CA GLY A 62 6.78 -2.84 -10.49
C GLY A 62 7.62 -2.56 -11.74
N LEU A 63 8.76 -1.87 -11.59
CA LEU A 63 9.65 -1.49 -12.68
C LEU A 63 11.12 -1.67 -12.26
N ASP A 64 12.04 -1.50 -13.21
CA ASP A 64 13.48 -1.47 -12.94
C ASP A 64 14.02 -0.03 -12.83
N ALA A 65 15.33 0.09 -12.57
CA ALA A 65 16.00 1.37 -12.45
C ALA A 65 16.16 2.14 -13.77
N ALA A 66 16.07 1.46 -14.92
CA ALA A 66 16.15 2.08 -16.24
C ALA A 66 14.83 2.77 -16.64
N ALA A 67 13.71 2.36 -16.04
CA ALA A 67 12.39 2.92 -16.32
C ALA A 67 12.33 4.46 -16.16
N PRO A 68 11.56 5.15 -17.01
CA PRO A 68 11.37 6.59 -16.92
C PRO A 68 10.50 6.99 -15.72
N VAL A 69 10.73 8.19 -15.19
CA VAL A 69 10.03 8.71 -14.00
C VAL A 69 8.51 8.83 -14.21
N SER A 70 8.08 9.13 -15.44
CA SER A 70 6.66 9.18 -15.81
C SER A 70 5.97 7.83 -15.64
N GLU A 71 6.64 6.74 -16.00
CA GLU A 71 6.11 5.39 -15.88
C GLU A 71 6.08 4.91 -14.42
N LEU A 72 7.15 5.18 -13.66
CA LEU A 72 7.19 4.94 -12.22
C LEU A 72 6.05 5.68 -11.49
N ARG A 73 5.78 6.93 -11.88
CA ARG A 73 4.66 7.71 -11.33
C ARG A 73 3.30 7.10 -11.68
N ARG A 74 3.13 6.61 -12.91
CA ARG A 74 1.90 5.95 -13.36
C ARG A 74 1.64 4.67 -12.55
N HIS A 75 2.66 3.85 -12.35
CA HIS A 75 2.55 2.62 -11.57
C HIS A 75 2.21 2.91 -10.09
N MET A 76 2.88 3.91 -9.51
CA MET A 76 2.57 4.40 -8.16
C MET A 76 1.09 4.81 -8.04
N ALA A 77 0.53 5.50 -9.05
CA ALA A 77 -0.86 5.96 -9.02
C ALA A 77 -1.85 4.79 -8.97
N TYR A 78 -1.63 3.73 -9.75
CA TYR A 78 -2.47 2.53 -9.71
C TYR A 78 -2.36 1.79 -8.37
N LEU A 79 -1.13 1.64 -7.84
CA LEU A 79 -0.93 1.04 -6.51
C LEU A 79 -1.68 1.80 -5.43
N LEU A 80 -1.59 3.14 -5.42
CA LEU A 80 -2.30 3.95 -4.43
C LEU A 80 -3.80 3.95 -4.62
N LYS A 81 -4.31 3.93 -5.87
CA LYS A 81 -5.74 3.79 -6.15
C LYS A 81 -6.31 2.50 -5.53
N TRP A 82 -5.56 1.39 -5.62
CA TRP A 82 -5.96 0.11 -5.04
C TRP A 82 -5.79 0.04 -3.51
N LEU A 83 -4.71 0.63 -2.97
CA LEU A 83 -4.37 0.54 -1.54
C LEU A 83 -4.97 1.66 -0.68
N HIS A 84 -5.69 2.62 -1.26
CA HIS A 84 -6.17 3.80 -0.54
C HIS A 84 -7.10 3.40 0.63
N PRO A 85 -6.95 4.00 1.83
CA PRO A 85 -7.80 3.71 2.98
C PRO A 85 -9.29 4.04 2.75
N ASP A 86 -9.58 4.94 1.81
CA ASP A 86 -10.97 5.29 1.46
C ASP A 86 -11.68 4.15 0.70
N VAL A 87 -10.90 3.32 -0.01
CA VAL A 87 -11.43 2.13 -0.71
C VAL A 87 -11.54 0.95 0.26
N SER A 88 -10.63 0.85 1.24
CA SER A 88 -10.64 -0.22 2.24
C SER A 88 -10.05 0.24 3.56
N ARG A 89 -10.81 0.09 4.65
CA ARG A 89 -10.34 0.38 6.02
C ARG A 89 -9.39 -0.68 6.59
N ASP A 90 -8.86 -1.57 5.75
CA ASP A 90 -7.92 -2.60 6.16
C ASP A 90 -6.58 -1.98 6.60
N PRO A 91 -6.17 -2.14 7.88
CA PRO A 91 -4.88 -1.65 8.37
C PRO A 91 -3.68 -2.22 7.62
N HIS A 92 -3.80 -3.43 7.06
CA HIS A 92 -2.74 -4.03 6.25
C HIS A 92 -2.50 -3.23 4.96
N LYS A 93 -3.56 -2.93 4.20
CA LYS A 93 -3.48 -2.09 3.00
C LYS A 93 -2.95 -0.68 3.28
N ALA A 94 -3.38 -0.06 4.40
CA ALA A 94 -2.88 1.24 4.80
C ALA A 94 -1.35 1.23 5.03
N ARG A 95 -0.79 0.18 5.65
CA ARG A 95 0.66 0.02 5.81
C ARG A 95 1.36 -0.18 4.47
N LEU A 96 0.78 -0.96 3.56
CA LEU A 96 1.32 -1.14 2.21
C LEU A 96 1.36 0.17 1.43
N ALA A 97 0.29 0.98 1.49
CA ALA A 97 0.24 2.30 0.86
C ALA A 97 1.37 3.22 1.36
N GLN A 98 1.62 3.23 2.67
CA GLN A 98 2.74 4.01 3.25
C GLN A 98 4.10 3.53 2.73
N ARG A 99 4.32 2.22 2.61
CA ARG A 99 5.56 1.66 2.04
C ARG A 99 5.77 2.08 0.59
N VAL A 100 4.70 2.02 -0.23
CA VAL A 100 4.74 2.49 -1.64
C VAL A 100 5.10 3.97 -1.72
N LEU A 101 4.54 4.81 -0.85
CA LEU A 101 4.87 6.24 -0.80
C LEU A 101 6.34 6.48 -0.41
N VAL A 102 6.89 5.69 0.51
CA VAL A 102 8.32 5.76 0.88
C VAL A 102 9.20 5.39 -0.32
N ALA A 103 8.93 4.24 -0.95
CA ALA A 103 9.64 3.78 -2.15
C ALA A 103 9.62 4.83 -3.28
N TRP A 104 8.47 5.45 -3.53
CA TRP A 104 8.35 6.52 -4.52
C TRP A 104 9.27 7.71 -4.23
N ASN A 105 9.36 8.12 -2.96
CA ASN A 105 10.23 9.23 -2.57
C ASN A 105 11.73 8.88 -2.71
N GLU A 106 12.11 7.65 -2.41
CA GLU A 106 13.48 7.15 -2.60
C GLU A 106 13.87 7.17 -4.08
N VAL A 107 13.01 6.63 -4.96
CA VAL A 107 13.22 6.63 -6.41
C VAL A 107 13.30 8.06 -6.96
N LYS A 108 12.41 8.96 -6.51
CA LYS A 108 12.44 10.37 -6.91
C LYS A 108 13.74 11.06 -6.48
N ALA A 109 14.25 10.73 -5.29
CA ALA A 109 15.52 11.26 -4.81
C ALA A 109 16.70 10.71 -5.63
N ALA A 110 16.73 9.41 -5.90
CA ALA A 110 17.77 8.76 -6.71
C ALA A 110 17.83 9.34 -8.14
N LYS A 111 16.69 9.45 -8.81
CA LYS A 111 16.60 10.03 -10.17
C LYS A 111 17.00 11.51 -10.24
N ARG A 112 16.84 12.27 -9.14
CA ARG A 112 17.35 13.65 -9.03
C ARG A 112 18.86 13.71 -8.93
N LEU A 113 19.48 12.76 -8.23
CA LEU A 113 20.94 12.70 -8.09
C LEU A 113 21.60 12.30 -9.41
N ASP A 114 21.01 11.34 -10.12
CA ASP A 114 21.48 10.85 -11.43
C ASP A 114 21.49 11.96 -12.51
N ARG A 115 20.49 12.86 -12.48
CA ARG A 115 20.43 14.02 -13.38
C ARG A 115 21.44 15.13 -13.07
N GLY A 116 22.23 14.98 -12.01
CA GLY A 116 23.11 16.03 -11.49
C GLY A 116 22.34 17.21 -10.87
N PRO A 117 23.01 18.08 -10.11
CA PRO A 117 22.41 19.30 -9.58
C PRO A 117 22.17 20.31 -10.72
N VAL A 118 21.09 20.15 -11.47
CA VAL A 118 20.54 21.25 -12.27
C VAL A 118 19.93 22.24 -11.27
N GLY A 119 20.62 23.37 -11.11
CA GLY A 119 20.41 24.42 -10.11
C GLY A 119 19.02 24.49 -9.45
N SER A 120 18.96 24.10 -8.18
CA SER A 120 17.95 24.59 -7.25
C SER A 120 18.62 24.92 -5.92
N THR A 121 19.23 26.11 -5.86
CA THR A 121 19.49 26.82 -4.62
C THR A 121 18.19 26.92 -3.81
N HIS A 122 18.26 26.66 -2.50
CA HIS A 122 17.18 26.80 -1.49
C HIS A 122 16.14 25.68 -1.34
N GLU A 123 16.54 24.44 -0.99
CA GLU A 123 15.57 23.51 -0.36
C GLU A 123 16.14 22.49 0.65
N THR A 124 17.32 22.76 1.21
CA THR A 124 17.91 21.91 2.25
C THR A 124 17.48 22.29 3.67
N SER A 125 16.93 23.50 3.88
CA SER A 125 16.52 23.95 5.22
C SER A 125 15.08 23.58 5.62
N ARG A 126 14.22 23.14 4.69
CA ARG A 126 12.82 22.76 4.98
C ARG A 126 12.63 21.28 5.37
N LYS A 127 13.56 20.39 4.98
CA LYS A 127 13.40 18.93 5.18
C LYS A 127 13.59 18.46 6.62
N ALA A 128 14.38 19.17 7.43
CA ALA A 128 14.56 18.85 8.86
C ALA A 128 13.30 19.14 9.70
N ALA A 129 12.45 20.08 9.28
CA ALA A 129 11.22 20.45 9.99
C ALA A 129 10.09 19.41 9.77
N HIS A 130 9.97 18.84 8.56
CA HIS A 130 8.91 17.87 8.24
C HIS A 130 9.09 16.50 8.89
N SER A 131 10.33 16.11 9.23
CA SER A 131 10.61 14.89 10.00
C SER A 131 10.07 14.97 11.43
N ARG A 132 10.06 16.15 12.04
CA ARG A 132 9.60 16.36 13.43
C ARG A 132 8.08 16.37 13.56
N TYR A 133 7.36 16.71 12.49
CA TYR A 133 5.89 16.69 12.47
C TYR A 133 5.32 15.25 12.44
N ARG A 134 5.99 14.32 11.75
CA ARG A 134 5.53 12.93 11.58
C ARG A 134 5.65 12.10 12.86
N SER A 135 6.68 12.33 13.67
CA SER A 135 6.87 11.63 14.95
C SER A 135 5.82 12.03 16.00
N ARG A 136 5.37 13.30 16.00
CA ARG A 136 4.43 13.82 16.99
C ARG A 136 2.97 13.45 16.68
N ALA A 137 2.61 13.38 15.40
CA ALA A 137 1.29 12.94 14.95
C ALA A 137 1.06 11.43 15.18
N LEU A 138 2.10 10.60 15.04
CA LEU A 138 2.00 9.16 15.31
C LEU A 138 1.81 8.85 16.80
N ALA A 139 2.45 9.61 17.69
CA ALA A 139 2.25 9.49 19.13
C ALA A 139 0.81 9.86 19.57
N THR A 140 0.15 10.77 18.85
CA THR A 140 -1.23 11.18 19.18
C THR A 140 -2.26 10.13 18.74
N MET A 141 -2.01 9.39 17.66
CA MET A 141 -2.92 8.34 17.18
C MET A 141 -2.80 7.03 17.98
N GLN A 142 -1.63 6.70 18.52
CA GLN A 142 -1.47 5.52 19.40
C GLN A 142 -2.24 5.69 20.72
N SER A 143 -2.25 6.89 21.31
CA SER A 143 -2.98 7.16 22.56
C SER A 143 -4.50 7.14 22.40
N ALA A 144 -5.03 7.33 21.19
CA ALA A 144 -6.47 7.23 20.90
C ALA A 144 -6.94 5.78 20.72
N ALA A 145 -6.09 4.91 20.16
CA ALA A 145 -6.40 3.49 19.97
C ALA A 145 -6.39 2.71 21.30
N GLU A 146 -5.53 3.09 22.25
CA GLU A 146 -5.44 2.45 23.57
C GLU A 146 -6.69 2.71 24.44
N ARG A 147 -7.26 3.92 24.38
CA ARG A 147 -8.46 4.28 25.16
C ARG A 147 -9.74 3.53 24.72
N HIS A 148 -9.82 3.11 23.46
CA HIS A 148 -10.97 2.34 22.95
C HIS A 148 -10.87 0.83 23.26
N GLY A 149 -9.66 0.31 23.55
CA GLY A 149 -9.46 -1.09 23.96
C GLY A 149 -9.95 -1.37 25.39
N GLU A 150 -9.68 -0.45 26.31
CA GLU A 150 -10.07 -0.60 27.73
C GLU A 150 -11.59 -0.51 27.95
N ALA A 151 -12.29 0.35 27.19
CA ALA A 151 -13.75 0.47 27.26
C ALA A 151 -14.49 -0.81 26.82
N ARG A 152 -13.89 -1.60 25.91
CA ARG A 152 -14.48 -2.85 25.41
C ARG A 152 -14.21 -4.05 26.34
N ALA A 153 -13.13 -4.01 27.13
CA ALA A 153 -12.77 -5.04 28.11
C ALA A 153 -13.65 -5.00 29.38
N LEU A 154 -14.13 -3.81 29.77
CA LEU A 154 -15.07 -3.65 30.88
C LEU A 154 -16.50 -4.13 30.54
N GLN A 155 -16.93 -3.98 29.28
CA GLN A 155 -18.28 -4.41 28.85
C GLN A 155 -18.44 -5.94 28.73
N SER A 156 -17.35 -6.69 28.51
CA SER A 156 -17.39 -8.16 28.40
C SER A 156 -17.43 -8.87 29.75
N ARG A 157 -16.98 -8.21 30.83
CA ARG A 157 -17.05 -8.73 32.21
C ARG A 157 -18.44 -8.62 32.85
N LEU A 158 -19.29 -7.69 32.39
CA LEU A 158 -20.64 -7.53 32.94
C LEU A 158 -21.68 -8.51 32.38
N LYS A 159 -21.49 -9.04 31.16
CA LYS A 159 -22.46 -9.94 30.50
C LYS A 159 -22.38 -11.41 30.95
N ARG A 160 -21.40 -11.78 31.78
CA ARG A 160 -21.21 -13.15 32.29
C ARG A 160 -21.90 -13.46 33.63
N ARG A 161 -22.58 -12.48 34.25
CA ARG A 161 -23.27 -12.65 35.55
C ARG A 161 -24.80 -12.79 35.48
N LEU A 162 -25.42 -12.80 34.29
CA LEU A 162 -26.88 -12.81 34.12
C LEU A 162 -27.42 -13.99 33.28
N ARG A 163 -26.78 -15.17 33.38
CA ARG A 163 -27.31 -16.45 32.83
C ARG A 163 -27.34 -17.58 33.85
N ARG A 164 -27.73 -17.27 35.09
CA ARG A 164 -28.11 -18.27 36.10
C ARG A 164 -29.38 -17.85 36.79
N ARG A 165 -30.51 -18.11 36.14
CA ARG A 165 -31.83 -18.37 36.75
C ARG A 165 -32.84 -18.51 35.62
N ILE A 166 -33.86 -19.35 35.84
CA ILE A 166 -34.98 -19.72 34.97
C ILE A 166 -34.65 -21.00 34.16
N ARG A 167 -35.18 -22.20 34.48
CA ARG A 167 -36.58 -22.57 34.79
C ARG A 167 -36.76 -23.68 35.86
N PRO A 168 -38.01 -23.85 36.35
CA PRO A 168 -38.42 -24.60 37.55
C PRO A 168 -38.96 -26.02 37.25
N LEU A 169 -39.37 -26.69 38.33
CA LEU A 169 -40.05 -27.99 38.47
C LEU A 169 -41.18 -28.24 37.45
#